data_AF-A0A1H9DL77-F1
#
_entry.id   AF-A0A1H9DL77-F1
#
_cell.length_a   1.000
_cell.length_b   1.000
_cell.length_c   1.000
_cell.angle_alpha   90.00
_cell.angle_beta   90.00
_cell.angle_gamma   90.00
#
_symmetry.space_group_name_H-M   'P 1'
#
loop_
_entity.id
_entity.type
_entity.pdbx_description
1 polymer ?
#
loop_
_entity_poly.entity_id
_entity_poly.type
_entity_poly.pdbx_seq_one_letter_code
_entity_poly.pdbx_strand_id
1 'polypeptide(L)'
;MSRSNIIWLGTLVLFLILVALIYFNISLTSLPTTFSNMIKDNLESEEAFQQVEHIVVSQGSTVDDDLKVIRPDDDRRFTIENESDIYSLLNSDMRVYNGGRIEQTDKVFNFYIHFEDGSEHHYRIAEGYISATSTDQDKTDYKVLDDQNEVFDYLVSLYDD
;
A
#
# COMPACT_ATOMS: atom_id res chain seq x y z
N MET A 1 -13.16 -40.69 24.11
CA MET A 1 -13.59 -39.83 22.97
C MET A 1 -13.71 -40.73 21.75
N SER A 2 -14.86 -40.74 21.05
CA SER A 2 -15.03 -41.61 19.88
C SER A 2 -14.25 -41.06 18.67
N ARG A 3 -13.87 -41.92 17.73
CA ARG A 3 -13.16 -41.53 16.49
C ARG A 3 -13.95 -40.50 15.68
N SER A 4 -15.28 -40.58 15.72
CA SER A 4 -16.20 -39.61 15.12
C SER A 4 -16.12 -38.24 15.80
N ASN A 5 -16.04 -38.18 17.13
CA ASN A 5 -15.92 -36.92 17.86
C ASN A 5 -14.56 -36.23 17.59
N ILE A 6 -13.49 -37.00 17.38
CA ILE A 6 -12.15 -36.45 17.03
C ILE A 6 -12.16 -35.85 15.62
N ILE A 7 -12.78 -36.54 14.66
CA ILE A 7 -12.91 -36.04 13.28
C ILE A 7 -13.74 -34.76 13.27
N TRP A 8 -14.89 -34.75 13.96
CA TRP A 8 -15.78 -33.58 14.02
C TRP A 8 -15.10 -32.36 14.66
N LEU A 9 -14.33 -32.59 15.74
CA LEU A 9 -13.56 -31.53 16.39
C LEU A 9 -12.48 -30.97 15.45
N GLY A 10 -11.78 -31.84 14.71
CA GLY A 10 -10.78 -31.44 13.72
C GLY A 10 -11.38 -30.61 12.58
N THR A 11 -12.54 -31.02 12.05
CA THR A 11 -13.26 -30.26 11.01
C THR A 11 -13.69 -28.88 11.51
N LEU A 12 -14.21 -28.79 12.74
CA LEU A 12 -14.62 -27.51 13.33
C LEU A 12 -13.44 -26.55 13.47
N VAL A 13 -12.29 -27.02 13.96
CA VAL A 13 -11.08 -26.20 14.08
C VAL A 13 -10.62 -25.70 12.71
N LEU A 14 -10.61 -26.57 11.70
CA LEU A 14 -10.19 -26.20 10.35
C LEU A 14 -11.14 -25.18 9.71
N PHE A 15 -12.44 -25.32 9.95
CA PHE A 15 -13.44 -24.33 9.54
C PHE A 15 -13.21 -22.96 10.21
N LEU A 16 -12.95 -22.93 11.51
CA LEU A 16 -12.66 -21.69 12.23
C LEU A 16 -11.39 -21.00 11.73
N ILE A 17 -10.34 -21.77 11.40
CA ILE A 17 -9.13 -21.25 10.77
C ILE A 17 -9.46 -20.62 9.42
N LEU A 18 -10.25 -21.30 8.58
CA LEU A 18 -10.66 -20.78 7.27
C LEU A 18 -11.44 -19.47 7.41
N VAL A 19 -12.39 -19.41 8.36
CA VAL A 19 -13.16 -18.19 8.64
C VAL A 19 -12.25 -17.06 9.08
N ALA A 20 -11.27 -17.32 9.95
CA ALA A 20 -10.31 -16.31 10.39
C ALA A 20 -9.45 -15.80 9.22
N LEU A 21 -8.94 -16.69 8.36
CA LEU A 21 -8.16 -16.30 7.18
C LEU A 21 -8.93 -15.37 6.25
N ILE A 22 -10.20 -15.69 5.98
CA ILE A 22 -11.08 -14.85 5.17
C ILE A 22 -11.37 -13.51 5.87
N TYR A 23 -11.73 -13.55 7.16
CA TYR A 23 -12.10 -12.36 7.91
C TYR A 23 -10.95 -11.35 8.05
N PHE A 24 -9.73 -11.83 8.31
CA PHE A 24 -8.54 -11.00 8.43
C PHE A 24 -7.84 -10.73 7.09
N ASN A 25 -8.39 -11.23 5.97
CA ASN A 25 -7.80 -11.12 4.64
C ASN A 25 -6.33 -11.56 4.62
N ILE A 26 -6.01 -12.66 5.31
CA ILE A 26 -4.65 -13.17 5.43
C ILE A 26 -4.29 -13.85 4.10
N SER A 27 -3.31 -13.31 3.41
CA SER A 27 -2.70 -13.96 2.26
C SER A 27 -1.75 -15.06 2.73
N LEU A 28 -2.02 -16.28 2.27
CA LEU A 28 -1.18 -17.45 2.57
C LEU A 28 0.05 -17.56 1.68
N THR A 29 0.17 -16.68 0.67
CA THR A 29 1.21 -16.75 -0.36
C THR A 29 2.15 -15.55 -0.35
N SER A 30 1.79 -14.44 0.30
CA SER A 30 2.67 -13.28 0.46
C SER A 30 3.40 -13.35 1.79
N LEU A 31 4.70 -13.05 1.77
CA LEU A 31 5.47 -12.74 2.96
C LEU A 31 5.55 -11.22 3.11
N PRO A 32 5.79 -10.69 4.32
CA PRO A 32 6.19 -9.30 4.49
C PRO A 32 7.38 -8.95 3.59
N THR A 33 7.34 -7.77 2.98
CA THR A 33 8.40 -7.20 2.13
C THR A 33 8.67 -5.75 2.54
N THR A 34 9.59 -5.07 1.87
CA THR A 34 9.83 -3.63 2.07
C THR A 34 9.11 -2.80 1.02
N PHE A 35 8.89 -1.51 1.29
CA PHE A 35 8.33 -0.58 0.32
C PHE A 35 9.15 -0.58 -0.99
N SER A 36 10.49 -0.52 -0.88
CA SER A 36 11.36 -0.57 -2.06
C SER A 36 11.15 -1.83 -2.90
N ASN A 37 11.10 -3.00 -2.26
CA ASN A 37 10.87 -4.26 -2.97
C ASN A 37 9.45 -4.33 -3.55
N MET A 38 8.44 -3.84 -2.83
CA MET A 38 7.07 -3.74 -3.32
C MET A 38 6.99 -2.88 -4.58
N ILE A 39 7.67 -1.73 -4.61
CA ILE A 39 7.73 -0.88 -5.82
C ILE A 39 8.39 -1.67 -6.94
N LYS A 40 9.58 -2.24 -6.73
CA LYS A 40 10.32 -3.01 -7.74
C LYS A 40 9.51 -4.19 -8.30
N ASP A 41 8.80 -4.93 -7.45
CA ASP A 41 7.94 -6.06 -7.84
C ASP A 41 6.74 -5.61 -8.68
N ASN A 42 6.27 -4.37 -8.49
CA ASN A 42 5.18 -3.78 -9.26
C ASN A 42 5.67 -3.11 -10.56
N LEU A 43 6.98 -2.98 -10.77
CA LEU A 43 7.56 -2.51 -12.03
C LEU A 43 7.79 -3.69 -12.99
N GLU A 44 7.64 -3.44 -14.29
CA GLU A 44 7.87 -4.48 -15.31
C GLU A 44 9.35 -4.95 -15.35
N SER A 45 10.28 -4.13 -14.85
CA SER A 45 11.69 -4.49 -14.71
C SER A 45 12.36 -3.75 -13.55
N GLU A 46 13.35 -4.39 -12.90
CA GLU A 46 14.19 -3.73 -11.88
C GLU A 46 14.97 -2.53 -12.44
N GLU A 47 15.29 -2.53 -13.73
CA GLU A 47 15.99 -1.43 -14.41
C GLU A 47 15.12 -0.18 -14.53
N ALA A 48 13.78 -0.33 -14.60
CA ALA A 48 12.85 0.79 -14.62
C ALA A 48 12.94 1.64 -13.34
N PHE A 49 13.28 1.03 -12.20
CA PHE A 49 13.48 1.75 -10.94
C PHE A 49 14.60 2.79 -11.03
N GLN A 50 15.59 2.59 -11.91
CA GLN A 50 16.67 3.55 -12.14
C GLN A 50 16.31 4.64 -13.15
N GLN A 51 15.18 4.52 -13.84
CA GLN A 51 14.71 5.43 -14.89
C GLN A 51 13.54 6.29 -14.40
N VAL A 52 13.47 6.54 -13.09
CA VAL A 52 12.46 7.46 -12.53
C VAL A 52 12.87 8.89 -12.86
N GLU A 53 12.04 9.58 -13.63
CA GLU A 53 12.26 10.98 -14.01
C GLU A 53 11.85 11.92 -12.88
N HIS A 54 10.63 11.75 -12.36
CA HIS A 54 10.09 12.57 -11.28
C HIS A 54 8.90 11.89 -10.59
N ILE A 55 8.53 12.40 -9.42
CA ILE A 55 7.37 11.95 -8.66
C ILE A 55 6.40 13.11 -8.48
N VAL A 56 5.11 12.87 -8.76
CA VAL A 56 4.04 13.84 -8.49
C VAL A 56 3.22 13.38 -7.29
N VAL A 57 3.02 14.30 -6.35
CA VAL A 57 2.27 14.07 -5.11
C VAL A 57 1.10 15.04 -5.03
N SER A 58 -0.07 14.52 -4.68
CA SER A 58 -1.25 15.33 -4.33
C SER A 58 -2.05 14.66 -3.22
N GLN A 59 -2.77 15.42 -2.41
CA GLN A 59 -3.75 14.82 -1.51
C GLN A 59 -4.91 14.20 -2.30
N GLY A 60 -5.32 12.99 -1.91
CA GLY A 60 -6.42 12.26 -2.52
C GLY A 60 -7.71 12.36 -1.71
N SER A 61 -8.85 12.15 -2.37
CA SER A 61 -10.14 12.04 -1.67
C SER A 61 -10.32 10.65 -1.05
N THR A 62 -10.92 10.60 0.13
CA THR A 62 -11.31 9.37 0.82
C THR A 62 -12.84 9.29 0.93
N VAL A 63 -13.33 8.13 1.36
CA VAL A 63 -14.76 7.89 1.60
C VAL A 63 -14.89 7.35 3.01
N ASP A 64 -15.73 7.97 3.83
CA ASP A 64 -15.97 7.53 5.21
C ASP A 64 -16.96 6.36 5.29
N ASP A 65 -17.20 5.87 6.52
CA ASP A 65 -18.17 4.81 6.80
C ASP A 65 -19.62 5.18 6.42
N ASP A 66 -19.95 6.48 6.34
CA ASP A 66 -21.24 7.02 5.91
C ASP A 66 -21.34 7.18 4.38
N LEU A 67 -20.34 6.72 3.61
CA LEU A 67 -20.21 6.89 2.17
C LEU A 67 -20.10 8.36 1.71
N LYS A 68 -19.66 9.26 2.59
CA LYS A 68 -19.40 10.65 2.26
C LYS A 68 -17.99 10.78 1.71
N VAL A 69 -17.88 11.57 0.64
CA VAL A 69 -16.58 11.91 0.07
C VAL A 69 -15.92 12.97 0.94
N ILE A 70 -14.81 12.60 1.57
CA ILE A 70 -13.90 13.52 2.24
C ILE A 70 -12.95 14.08 1.17
N ARG A 71 -12.96 15.40 1.01
CA ARG A 71 -12.09 16.08 0.05
C ARG A 71 -10.73 16.35 0.67
N PRO A 72 -9.68 16.50 -0.16
CA PRO A 72 -8.39 17.00 0.29
C PRO A 72 -8.53 18.28 1.10
N ASP A 73 -7.73 18.41 2.16
CA ASP A 73 -7.60 19.66 2.91
C ASP A 73 -6.85 20.71 2.08
N ASP A 74 -5.98 20.25 1.17
CA ASP A 74 -5.10 21.05 0.34
C ASP A 74 -5.10 20.52 -1.11
N ASP A 75 -5.22 21.42 -2.09
CA ASP A 75 -5.25 21.10 -3.52
C ASP A 75 -3.90 21.30 -4.23
N ARG A 76 -2.85 21.72 -3.49
CA ARG A 76 -1.48 21.81 -3.99
C ARG A 76 -1.01 20.47 -4.54
N ARG A 77 -0.15 20.57 -5.56
CA ARG A 77 0.58 19.44 -6.12
C ARG A 77 2.06 19.72 -6.02
N PHE A 78 2.80 18.69 -5.64
CA PHE A 78 4.25 18.76 -5.51
C PHE A 78 4.88 17.86 -6.54
N THR A 79 5.92 18.37 -7.21
CA THR A 79 6.77 17.59 -8.09
C THR A 79 8.13 17.44 -7.41
N ILE A 80 8.55 16.20 -7.20
CA ILE A 80 9.87 15.84 -6.67
C ILE A 80 10.73 15.44 -7.86
N GLU A 81 11.68 16.29 -8.21
CA GLU A 81 12.61 16.10 -9.34
C GLU A 81 14.05 15.85 -8.86
N ASN A 82 14.32 16.04 -7.57
CA ASN A 82 15.65 15.81 -7.01
C ASN A 82 15.90 14.31 -6.90
N GLU A 83 16.90 13.82 -7.65
CA GLU A 83 17.28 12.40 -7.69
C GLU A 83 17.56 11.80 -6.31
N SER A 84 18.18 12.56 -5.40
CA SER A 84 18.48 12.06 -4.05
C SER A 84 17.23 11.92 -3.18
N ASP A 85 16.26 12.82 -3.32
CA ASP A 85 14.97 12.75 -2.61
C ASP A 85 14.13 11.58 -3.16
N ILE A 86 14.07 11.43 -4.49
CA ILE A 86 13.43 10.30 -5.16
C ILE A 86 14.04 8.98 -4.67
N TYR A 87 15.36 8.88 -4.70
CA TYR A 87 16.07 7.67 -4.29
C TYR A 87 15.80 7.33 -2.83
N SER A 88 15.85 8.32 -1.93
CA SER A 88 15.57 8.12 -0.51
C SER A 88 14.15 7.64 -0.27
N LEU A 89 13.18 8.22 -0.97
CA LEU A 89 11.77 7.90 -0.82
C LEU A 89 11.44 6.49 -1.33
N LEU A 90 11.98 6.13 -2.49
CA LEU A 90 11.72 4.83 -3.13
C LEU A 90 12.55 3.67 -2.55
N ASN A 91 13.65 3.95 -1.83
CA ASN A 91 14.43 2.93 -1.11
C ASN A 91 14.12 2.84 0.38
N SER A 92 12.91 3.23 0.79
CA SER A 92 12.41 2.98 2.14
C SER A 92 12.41 1.47 2.45
N ASP A 93 12.96 1.13 3.62
CA ASP A 93 12.95 -0.22 4.20
C ASP A 93 11.66 -0.50 4.99
N MET A 94 10.70 0.43 4.98
CA MET A 94 9.40 0.29 5.64
C MET A 94 8.74 -1.02 5.25
N ARG A 95 8.33 -1.80 6.24
CA ARG A 95 7.74 -3.12 6.03
C ARG A 95 6.28 -3.03 5.65
N VAL A 96 5.93 -3.75 4.58
CA VAL A 96 4.58 -3.84 4.05
C VAL A 96 4.18 -5.30 3.82
N TYR A 97 2.88 -5.57 3.82
CA TYR A 97 2.32 -6.89 3.63
C TYR A 97 1.15 -6.85 2.66
N ASN A 98 1.23 -7.60 1.56
CA ASN A 98 0.12 -7.78 0.64
C ASN A 98 -0.97 -8.62 1.33
N GLY A 99 -2.06 -7.97 1.73
CA GLY A 99 -3.13 -8.56 2.54
C GLY A 99 -3.28 -7.90 3.90
N GLY A 100 -4.10 -8.52 4.75
CA GLY A 100 -4.53 -7.94 6.01
C GLY A 100 -5.74 -7.03 5.86
N ARG A 101 -6.37 -6.72 6.99
CA ARG A 101 -7.44 -5.73 7.05
C ARG A 101 -6.83 -4.33 7.08
N ILE A 102 -7.26 -3.50 6.13
CA ILE A 102 -6.96 -2.07 6.05
C ILE A 102 -8.06 -1.31 6.78
N GLU A 103 -7.64 -0.38 7.62
CA GLU A 103 -8.54 0.56 8.28
C GLU A 103 -8.68 1.81 7.41
N GLN A 104 -9.89 2.39 7.37
CA GLN A 104 -10.08 3.67 6.68
C GLN A 104 -9.26 4.75 7.39
N THR A 105 -8.62 5.60 6.60
CA THR A 105 -7.87 6.76 7.07
C THR A 105 -8.46 8.01 6.45
N ASP A 106 -8.44 9.11 7.20
CA ASP A 106 -9.00 10.38 6.73
C ASP A 106 -8.09 11.02 5.67
N LYS A 107 -6.78 10.82 5.80
CA LYS A 107 -5.75 11.38 4.91
C LYS A 107 -5.14 10.30 4.02
N VAL A 108 -5.04 10.60 2.73
CA VAL A 108 -4.39 9.76 1.72
C VAL A 108 -3.71 10.66 0.70
N PHE A 109 -2.57 10.23 0.18
CA PHE A 109 -1.86 10.89 -0.90
C PHE A 109 -1.94 10.05 -2.17
N ASN A 110 -2.21 10.70 -3.29
CA ASN A 110 -1.93 10.13 -4.61
C ASN A 110 -0.46 10.38 -4.92
N PHE A 111 0.23 9.32 -5.31
CA PHE A 111 1.66 9.27 -5.53
C PHE A 111 1.90 8.65 -6.90
N TYR A 112 2.37 9.47 -7.84
CA TYR A 112 2.60 9.09 -9.23
C TYR A 112 4.10 9.05 -9.49
N ILE A 113 4.61 7.89 -9.91
CA ILE A 113 6.00 7.74 -10.34
C ILE A 113 5.99 7.83 -11.86
N HIS A 114 6.70 8.83 -12.41
CA HIS A 114 6.87 8.99 -13.85
C HIS A 114 8.26 8.51 -14.26
N PHE A 115 8.30 7.71 -15.33
CA PHE A 115 9.52 7.10 -15.87
C PHE A 115 9.95 7.78 -17.17
N GLU A 116 11.24 7.71 -17.48
CA GLU A 116 11.84 8.30 -18.69
C GLU A 116 11.22 7.76 -20.00
N ASP A 117 10.70 6.53 -19.99
CA ASP A 117 10.03 5.91 -21.13
C ASP A 117 8.59 6.43 -21.34
N GLY A 118 8.12 7.31 -20.46
CA GLY A 118 6.79 7.90 -20.48
C GLY A 118 5.72 7.07 -19.76
N SER A 119 6.09 5.92 -19.16
CA SER A 119 5.18 5.16 -18.31
C SER A 119 4.94 5.85 -16.96
N GLU A 120 3.82 5.52 -16.32
CA GLU A 120 3.43 6.07 -15.02
C GLU A 120 2.88 4.94 -14.14
N HIS A 121 3.29 4.93 -12.87
CA HIS A 121 2.71 4.05 -11.85
C HIS A 121 2.02 4.88 -10.77
N HIS A 122 0.78 4.51 -10.45
CA HIS A 122 -0.04 5.21 -9.46
C HIS A 122 -0.18 4.41 -8.17
N TYR A 123 0.14 5.08 -7.06
CA TYR A 123 -0.04 4.58 -5.71
C TYR A 123 -0.94 5.53 -4.90
N ARG A 124 -1.70 4.96 -3.98
CA ARG A 124 -2.36 5.69 -2.90
C ARG A 124 -1.69 5.34 -1.59
N ILE A 125 -1.16 6.34 -0.89
CA ILE A 125 -0.37 6.15 0.34
C ILE A 125 -1.13 6.79 1.50
N ALA A 126 -1.41 5.99 2.52
CA ALA A 126 -2.04 6.40 3.76
C ALA A 126 -1.19 5.89 4.94
N GLU A 127 -1.45 6.41 6.14
CA GLU A 127 -0.70 6.04 7.36
C GLU A 127 -0.57 4.52 7.52
N GLY A 128 -1.69 3.79 7.43
CA GLY A 128 -1.72 2.34 7.67
C GLY A 128 -1.60 1.44 6.42
N TYR A 129 -1.60 2.00 5.21
CA TYR A 129 -1.64 1.19 3.99
C TYR A 129 -1.11 1.90 2.74
N ILE A 130 -0.75 1.09 1.74
CA ILE A 130 -0.43 1.53 0.39
C ILE A 130 -1.27 0.72 -0.59
N SER A 131 -1.92 1.38 -1.55
CA SER A 131 -2.61 0.75 -2.66
C SER A 131 -1.85 1.00 -3.96
N ALA A 132 -1.39 -0.05 -4.62
CA ALA A 132 -0.85 0.03 -5.98
C ALA A 132 -1.98 -0.21 -6.98
N THR A 133 -2.11 0.66 -7.98
CA THR A 133 -3.06 0.47 -9.09
C THR A 133 -2.28 0.13 -10.34
N SER A 134 -2.47 -1.08 -10.87
CA SER A 134 -1.90 -1.47 -12.16
C SER A 134 -2.68 -0.86 -13.33
N THR A 135 -2.05 -0.82 -14.50
CA THR A 135 -2.64 -0.38 -15.79
C THR A 135 -3.95 -1.09 -16.15
N ASP A 136 -4.15 -2.32 -15.66
CA ASP A 136 -5.38 -3.11 -15.83
C ASP A 136 -6.49 -2.78 -14.80
N GLN A 137 -6.33 -1.73 -13.99
CA GLN A 137 -7.20 -1.35 -12.87
C GLN A 137 -7.25 -2.35 -11.70
N ASP A 138 -6.41 -3.39 -11.73
CA ASP A 138 -6.23 -4.26 -10.59
C ASP A 138 -5.54 -3.49 -9.46
N LYS A 139 -6.25 -3.39 -8.33
CA LYS A 139 -5.80 -2.72 -7.11
C LYS A 139 -5.21 -3.77 -6.18
N THR A 140 -3.93 -3.61 -5.86
CA THR A 140 -3.26 -4.41 -4.83
C THR A 140 -3.06 -3.57 -3.58
N ASP A 141 -3.55 -4.09 -2.46
CA ASP A 141 -3.59 -3.41 -1.17
C ASP A 141 -2.54 -4.01 -0.23
N TYR A 142 -1.65 -3.15 0.27
CA TYR A 142 -0.57 -3.50 1.17
C TYR A 142 -0.78 -2.84 2.52
N LYS A 143 -0.83 -3.62 3.59
CA LYS A 143 -0.84 -3.11 4.97
C LYS A 143 0.58 -2.72 5.39
N VAL A 144 0.73 -1.54 5.99
CA VAL A 144 1.99 -1.13 6.64
C VAL A 144 2.12 -1.87 7.97
N LEU A 145 3.30 -2.44 8.22
CA LEU A 145 3.58 -3.25 9.40
C LEU A 145 4.39 -2.52 10.48
N ASP A 146 5.01 -1.41 10.12
CA ASP A 146 5.80 -0.60 11.05
C ASP A 146 4.91 0.37 11.81
N ASP A 147 5.33 0.75 13.02
CA ASP A 147 4.58 1.67 13.89
C ASP A 147 4.49 3.08 13.29
N GLN A 148 5.39 3.41 12.36
CA GLN A 148 5.44 4.68 11.64
C GLN A 148 5.64 4.42 10.15
N ASN A 149 4.89 5.15 9.34
CA ASN A 149 5.00 5.11 7.89
C ASN A 149 5.85 6.30 7.43
N GLU A 150 7.16 6.11 7.34
CA GLU A 150 8.10 7.19 7.01
C GLU A 150 7.83 7.82 5.63
N VAL A 151 7.29 7.05 4.68
CA VAL A 151 6.89 7.56 3.37
C VAL A 151 5.70 8.50 3.53
N PHE A 152 4.66 8.09 4.26
CA PHE A 152 3.51 8.94 4.56
C PHE A 152 3.91 10.21 5.33
N ASP A 153 4.77 10.08 6.33
CA ASP A 153 5.26 11.21 7.14
C ASP A 153 6.00 12.23 6.28
N TYR A 154 6.84 11.76 5.34
CA TYR A 154 7.48 12.64 4.36
C TYR A 154 6.44 13.36 3.49
N LEU A 155 5.42 12.66 2.99
CA LEU A 155 4.37 13.28 2.16
C LEU A 155 3.54 14.30 2.94
N VAL A 156 3.28 14.07 4.24
CA VAL A 156 2.65 15.07 5.12
C VAL A 156 3.53 16.31 5.22
N SER A 157 4.85 16.14 5.41
CA SER A 157 5.78 17.25 5.59
C SER A 157 5.86 18.20 4.38
N LEU A 158 5.49 17.76 3.18
CA LEU A 158 5.41 18.61 1.99
C LEU A 158 4.34 19.71 2.13
N TYR A 159 3.35 19.52 3.00
CA TYR A 159 2.22 20.42 3.20
C TYR A 159 2.30 21.20 4.52
N ASP A 160 3.23 20.84 5.40
CA ASP A 160 3.48 21.52 6.67
C ASP A 160 4.35 22.76 6.41
N ASP A 161 3.70 23.92 6.29
CA ASP A 161 4.35 25.24 6.18
C ASP A 161 4.87 25.75 7.54
#